data_AF-A0A183BI79-F1
#
_entry.id   AF-A0A183BI79-F1
#
_cell.length_a   1.000
_cell.length_b   1.000
_cell.length_c   1.000
_cell.angle_alpha   90.00
_cell.angle_beta   90.00
_cell.angle_gamma   90.00
#
_symmetry.space_group_name_H-M   'P 1'
#
loop_
_entity.id
_entity.type
_entity.pdbx_description
1 polymer ?
#
loop_
_entity_poly.entity_id
_entity_poly.type
_entity_poly.pdbx_seq_one_letter_code
_entity_poly.pdbx_strand_id
1 'polypeptide(L)'
;MPKVPKMVPPGLQNRAPSPFIAWCRDYLLHIKRKTDLTPPAGIPGPDGQCVYMPPNRFPDTQSSRSIEPAMAQGGVHHKLADNYYLARDARRDVKPHGF
;
A
#
# COMPACT_ATOMS: atom_id res chain seq x y z
N MET A 1 -9.30 -12.86 1.20
CA MET A 1 -8.62 -12.59 -0.08
C MET A 1 -7.54 -13.65 -0.28
N PRO A 2 -7.42 -14.26 -1.47
CA PRO A 2 -6.32 -15.18 -1.73
C PRO A 2 -4.98 -14.43 -1.57
N LYS A 3 -4.00 -15.08 -0.93
CA LYS A 3 -2.68 -14.48 -0.73
C LYS A 3 -1.97 -14.40 -2.09
N VAL A 4 -1.61 -13.19 -2.50
CA VAL A 4 -0.84 -12.98 -3.74
C VAL A 4 0.52 -13.70 -3.60
N PRO A 5 0.91 -14.54 -4.57
CA PRO A 5 2.20 -15.20 -4.52
C PRO A 5 3.32 -14.17 -4.45
N LYS A 6 4.32 -14.41 -3.60
CA LYS A 6 5.52 -13.58 -3.50
C LYS A 6 6.50 -13.91 -4.62
N MET A 7 7.36 -12.96 -4.98
CA MET A 7 8.34 -13.18 -6.07
C MET A 7 9.40 -14.23 -5.72
N VAL A 8 9.64 -14.47 -4.42
CA VAL A 8 10.69 -15.37 -3.93
C VAL A 8 10.14 -16.24 -2.78
N PRO A 9 10.65 -17.49 -2.63
CA PRO A 9 10.28 -18.36 -1.51
C PRO A 9 10.60 -17.74 -0.13
N PRO A 10 9.87 -18.14 0.92
CA PRO A 10 10.11 -17.66 2.28
C PRO A 10 11.52 -18.06 2.76
N GLY A 11 12.31 -17.09 3.22
CA GLY A 11 13.64 -17.32 3.81
C GLY A 11 14.82 -16.67 3.08
N LEU A 12 14.62 -16.11 1.88
CA LEU A 12 15.67 -15.29 1.25
C LEU A 12 15.78 -13.94 1.96
N GLN A 13 16.92 -13.68 2.58
CA GLN A 13 17.20 -12.37 3.16
C GLN A 13 17.60 -11.38 2.06
N ASN A 14 17.03 -10.18 2.10
CA ASN A 14 17.45 -9.10 1.23
C ASN A 14 18.89 -8.69 1.48
N ARG A 15 19.54 -8.20 0.43
CA ARG A 15 20.82 -7.53 0.58
C ARG A 15 20.67 -6.31 1.49
N ALA A 16 21.27 -6.39 2.67
CA ALA A 16 21.39 -5.29 3.60
C ALA A 16 22.81 -4.68 3.50
N PRO A 17 22.97 -3.37 3.73
CA PRO A 17 24.29 -2.78 3.92
C PRO A 17 24.97 -3.39 5.16
N SER A 18 26.30 -3.33 5.20
CA SER A 18 27.03 -3.73 6.40
C SER A 18 26.58 -2.89 7.61
N PRO A 19 26.68 -3.42 8.85
CA PRO A 19 26.21 -2.71 10.05
C PRO A 19 26.78 -1.29 10.19
N PHE A 20 28.04 -1.09 9.81
CA PHE A 20 28.68 0.23 9.83
C PHE A 20 28.04 1.21 8.82
N ILE A 21 27.79 0.77 7.58
CA ILE A 21 27.15 1.61 6.57
C ILE A 21 25.68 1.90 6.94
N ALA A 22 24.98 0.92 7.52
CA ALA A 22 23.64 1.12 8.06
C ALA A 22 23.63 2.18 9.18
N TRP A 23 24.61 2.11 10.09
CA TRP A 23 24.78 3.10 11.14
C TRP A 23 25.06 4.50 10.58
N CYS A 24 26.01 4.65 9.64
CA CYS A 24 26.30 5.93 9.00
C CYS A 24 25.06 6.52 8.32
N ARG A 25 24.30 5.70 7.58
CA ARG A 25 23.04 6.10 6.95
C ARG A 25 22.03 6.61 7.99
N ASP A 26 21.79 5.84 9.04
CA ASP A 26 20.79 6.17 10.06
C ASP A 26 21.15 7.44 10.83
N TYR A 27 22.45 7.65 11.06
CA TYR A 27 23.00 8.87 11.65
C TYR A 27 22.78 10.09 10.74
N LEU A 28 23.22 10.02 9.48
CA LEU A 28 23.10 11.13 8.52
C LEU A 28 21.64 11.51 8.24
N LEU A 29 20.77 10.52 8.12
CA LEU A 29 19.33 10.73 7.88
C LEU A 29 18.55 11.10 9.15
N HIS A 30 19.21 11.17 10.31
CA HIS A 30 18.57 11.46 11.59
C HIS A 30 17.34 10.58 11.82
N ILE A 31 17.49 9.27 11.65
CA ILE A 31 16.41 8.29 11.84
C ILE A 31 16.14 8.12 13.34
N LYS A 32 17.21 8.00 14.13
CA LYS A 32 17.15 7.96 15.59
C LYS A 32 17.33 9.38 16.15
N ARG A 33 16.25 10.16 16.15
CA ARG A 33 16.25 11.50 16.76
C ARG A 33 16.03 11.41 18.26
N LYS A 34 16.42 12.46 18.99
CA LYS A 34 15.92 12.69 20.35
C LYS A 34 14.40 12.91 20.26
N THR A 35 13.65 11.90 20.67
CA THR A 35 12.18 11.85 20.63
C THR A 35 11.53 13.00 21.39
N ASP A 36 12.20 13.53 22.41
CA ASP A 36 11.65 14.58 23.27
C ASP A 36 11.62 15.97 22.61
N LEU A 37 12.43 16.19 21.57
CA LEU A 37 12.61 17.52 20.98
C LEU A 37 12.16 17.61 19.51
N THR A 38 12.25 16.51 18.75
CA THR A 38 11.96 16.53 17.31
C THR A 38 11.10 15.34 16.92
N PRO A 39 9.99 15.56 16.18
CA PRO A 39 9.17 14.47 15.69
C PRO A 39 9.97 13.51 14.79
N PRO A 40 9.61 12.22 14.77
CA PRO A 40 10.31 11.21 13.98
C PRO A 40 10.26 11.55 12.49
N ALA A 41 11.34 11.24 11.77
CA ALA A 41 11.48 11.60 10.35
C ALA A 41 10.52 10.82 9.42
N GLY A 42 9.79 9.83 9.94
CA GLY A 42 8.85 8.99 9.21
C GLY A 42 7.74 8.47 10.11
N ILE A 43 7.05 7.43 9.68
CA ILE A 43 5.96 6.82 10.46
C ILE A 43 6.53 6.35 11.81
N PRO A 44 6.02 6.84 12.96
CA PRO A 44 6.47 6.41 14.27
C PRO A 44 6.17 4.92 14.46
N GLY A 45 7.18 4.15 14.84
CA GLY A 45 7.00 2.82 15.37
C GLY A 45 6.47 2.85 16.81
N PRO A 46 6.22 1.68 17.43
CA PRO A 46 5.74 1.56 18.80
C PRO A 46 6.62 2.30 19.82
N ASP A 47 7.93 2.37 19.58
CA ASP A 47 8.91 2.99 20.47
C ASP A 47 9.12 4.49 20.21
N GLY A 48 8.28 5.12 19.38
CA GLY A 48 8.39 6.55 19.00
C GLY A 48 9.55 6.87 18.04
N GLN A 49 10.39 5.90 17.70
CA GLN A 49 11.43 6.02 16.66
C GLN A 49 10.86 5.69 15.27
N CYS A 50 11.50 6.16 14.20
CA CYS A 50 11.17 5.73 12.84
C CYS A 50 12.08 4.59 12.38
N VAL A 51 11.54 3.73 11.50
CA VAL A 51 12.29 2.67 10.84
C VAL A 51 12.71 3.16 9.46
N TYR A 52 13.97 2.92 9.07
CA TYR A 52 14.41 3.20 7.71
C TYR A 52 13.64 2.33 6.70
N MET A 53 12.91 2.96 5.80
CA MET A 53 12.29 2.28 4.68
C MET A 53 13.19 2.41 3.44
N PRO A 54 13.75 1.31 2.93
CA PRO A 54 14.57 1.36 1.72
C PRO A 54 13.71 1.74 0.51
N PRO A 55 14.18 2.66 -0.36
CA PRO A 55 13.47 3.02 -1.59
C PRO A 55 13.54 1.91 -2.65
N ASN A 56 14.52 1.02 -2.51
CA ASN A 56 14.71 -0.07 -3.44
C ASN A 56 13.67 -1.17 -3.23
N ARG A 57 13.19 -1.69 -4.36
CA ARG A 57 12.26 -2.79 -4.43
C ARG A 57 12.99 -4.11 -4.29
N PHE A 58 12.71 -4.85 -3.23
CA PHE A 58 13.31 -6.15 -2.97
C PHE A 58 12.38 -7.32 -3.32
N PRO A 59 12.90 -8.50 -3.67
CA PRO A 59 12.05 -9.60 -4.14
C PRO A 59 11.04 -10.12 -3.09
N ASP A 60 11.40 -10.13 -1.81
CA ASP A 60 10.50 -10.55 -0.70
C ASP A 60 9.37 -9.53 -0.41
N THR A 61 9.61 -8.25 -0.69
CA THR A 61 8.63 -7.17 -0.53
C THR A 61 7.60 -7.17 -1.66
N GLN A 62 7.96 -7.67 -2.84
CA GLN A 62 7.13 -7.64 -4.03
C GLN A 62 6.29 -8.90 -4.23
N SER A 63 5.14 -8.73 -4.89
CA SER A 63 4.38 -9.84 -5.46
C SER A 63 5.12 -10.47 -6.64
N SER A 64 4.78 -11.72 -6.95
CA SER A 64 5.23 -12.40 -8.15
C SER A 64 4.87 -11.61 -9.41
N ARG A 65 5.70 -11.76 -10.44
CA ARG A 65 5.44 -11.21 -11.79
C ARG A 65 4.38 -12.02 -12.54
N SER A 66 4.23 -13.30 -12.18
CA SER A 66 3.15 -14.13 -12.68
C SER A 66 1.93 -13.91 -11.78
N ILE A 67 0.83 -13.52 -12.40
CA ILE A 67 -0.43 -13.22 -11.73
C ILE A 67 -1.46 -14.17 -12.31
N GLU A 68 -2.20 -14.85 -11.45
CA GLU A 68 -3.36 -15.65 -11.87
C GLU A 68 -4.44 -14.72 -12.45
N PRO A 69 -5.15 -15.14 -13.50
CA PRO A 69 -6.19 -14.32 -14.11
C PRO A 69 -7.22 -13.92 -13.04
N ALA A 70 -7.44 -12.61 -12.91
CA ALA A 70 -8.39 -12.10 -11.93
C ALA A 70 -9.82 -12.43 -12.36
N MET A 71 -10.61 -13.00 -11.44
CA MET A 71 -12.06 -13.11 -11.61
C MET A 71 -12.72 -11.89 -10.97
N ALA A 72 -12.92 -10.85 -11.77
CA ALA A 72 -13.63 -9.66 -11.30
C ALA A 72 -15.09 -10.00 -11.02
N GLN A 73 -15.60 -9.56 -9.87
CA GLN A 73 -17.02 -9.67 -9.57
C GLN A 73 -17.80 -8.71 -10.47
N GLY A 74 -18.99 -9.14 -10.91
CA GLY A 74 -19.88 -8.27 -11.68
C GLY A 74 -20.32 -7.05 -10.86
N GLY A 75 -20.62 -5.95 -11.55
CA GLY A 75 -21.20 -4.77 -10.91
C GLY A 75 -22.60 -5.06 -10.37
N VAL A 76 -23.06 -4.25 -9.42
CA VAL A 76 -24.39 -4.38 -8.74
C VAL A 76 -25.56 -4.42 -9.74
N HIS A 77 -25.39 -3.83 -10.92
CA HIS A 77 -26.38 -3.78 -11.99
C HIS A 77 -26.13 -4.77 -13.14
N HIS A 78 -25.28 -5.78 -12.97
CA HIS A 78 -25.17 -6.90 -13.93
C HIS A 78 -26.29 -7.92 -13.67
N LYS A 79 -27.54 -7.47 -13.80
CA LYS A 79 -28.76 -8.26 -13.58
C LYS A 79 -29.46 -8.52 -14.91
N LEU A 80 -30.06 -9.70 -15.05
CA LEU A 80 -30.80 -10.10 -16.27
C LEU A 80 -32.24 -9.58 -16.29
N ALA A 81 -32.81 -9.26 -15.13
CA ALA A 81 -34.17 -8.76 -14.96
C ALA A 81 -34.22 -7.66 -13.87
N ASP A 82 -35.33 -6.93 -13.80
CA ASP A 82 -35.61 -5.89 -12.79
C ASP A 82 -34.49 -4.85 -12.63
N ASN A 83 -33.94 -4.39 -13.75
CA ASN A 83 -32.78 -3.50 -13.79
C ASN A 83 -32.95 -2.36 -14.81
N TYR A 84 -34.16 -1.80 -14.85
CA TYR A 84 -34.48 -0.65 -15.70
C TYR A 84 -33.57 0.53 -15.39
N TYR A 85 -32.98 1.11 -16.44
CA TYR A 85 -32.07 2.24 -16.29
C TYR A 85 -32.76 3.46 -15.65
N LEU A 86 -34.05 3.64 -15.90
CA LEU A 86 -34.88 4.71 -15.32
C LEU A 86 -34.77 4.76 -13.79
N ALA A 87 -34.72 3.62 -13.11
CA ALA A 87 -34.67 3.56 -11.65
C ALA A 87 -33.29 3.90 -11.06
N ARG A 88 -32.26 4.14 -11.90
CA ARG A 88 -30.88 4.38 -11.46
C ARG A 88 -30.15 5.49 -12.21
N ASP A 89 -30.84 6.21 -13.11
CA ASP A 89 -30.23 7.31 -13.86
C ASP A 89 -30.17 8.57 -13.00
N ALA A 90 -29.27 8.57 -12.01
CA ALA A 90 -29.06 9.72 -11.12
C ALA A 90 -28.66 11.01 -11.87
N ARG A 91 -28.21 10.91 -13.13
CA ARG A 91 -27.88 12.07 -13.97
C ARG A 91 -29.13 12.85 -14.38
N ARG A 92 -30.29 12.19 -14.42
CA ARG A 92 -31.58 12.80 -14.74
C ARG A 92 -32.36 13.25 -13.51
N ASP A 93 -31.96 12.80 -12.32
CA ASP A 93 -32.56 13.23 -11.05
C ASP A 93 -32.01 14.59 -10.56
N VAL A 94 -30.94 15.08 -11.19
CA VAL A 94 -30.36 16.39 -10.85
C VAL A 94 -31.36 17.48 -11.20
N LYS A 95 -31.88 18.16 -10.18
CA LYS A 95 -32.71 19.35 -10.34
C LYS A 95 -31.84 20.59 -10.54
N PRO A 96 -32.31 21.58 -11.33
CA PRO A 96 -31.65 22.87 -11.39
C PRO A 96 -31.65 23.52 -10.00
N HIS A 97 -30.58 24.26 -9.69
CA HIS A 97 -30.49 25.00 -8.43
C HIS A 97 -31.66 25.99 -8.29
N GLY A 98 -32.47 25.82 -7.23
CA GLY A 98 -33.62 26.69 -6.95
C GLY A 98 -35.00 26.00 -6.88
N PHE A 99 -35.06 24.67 -6.97
CA PHE A 99 -36.25 23.85 -6.72
C PHE A 99 -35.99 22.76 -5.68
#